data_AF-K0ID40-F1
#
_entry.id   AF-K0ID40-F1
#
_cell.length_a   1.000
_cell.length_b   1.000
_cell.length_c   1.000
_cell.angle_alpha   90.00
_cell.angle_beta   90.00
_cell.angle_gamma   90.00
#
_symmetry.space_group_name_H-M   'P 1'
#
loop_
_entity.id
_entity.type
_entity.pdbx_description
1 polymer ?
#
loop_
_entity_poly.entity_id
_entity_poly.type
_entity_poly.pdbx_seq_one_letter_code
_entity_poly.pdbx_strand_id
1 'polypeptide(L)'
;MQNRSVISRRRYVAAKEQQLLTLGDIAPSWDERLKQLPVSKWSLKWLKWYFDIASRETCIVGEAFGQSSAYWNECAECRTFSRQFPRHYKALSYKELERDVQRFVGHWNEKHRDVENNRRCLRWFDSFVRSDGYIRTLQ
;
A
#
# COMPACT_ATOMS: atom_id res chain seq x y z
N MET A 1 49.33 5.28 9.79
CA MET A 1 48.34 5.54 8.73
C MET A 1 47.08 4.72 9.06
N GLN A 2 46.10 5.32 9.74
CA GLN A 2 44.87 4.63 10.15
C GLN A 2 43.73 4.85 9.12
N ASN A 3 43.05 3.75 8.82
CA ASN A 3 42.05 3.54 7.77
C ASN A 3 40.95 4.64 7.67
N ARG A 4 41.01 5.45 6.61
CA ARG A 4 39.93 6.37 6.18
C ARG A 4 38.66 5.66 5.67
N SER A 5 38.71 4.35 5.42
CA SER A 5 37.63 3.57 4.78
C SER A 5 36.51 3.12 5.72
N VAL A 6 36.74 3.10 7.04
CA VAL A 6 35.75 2.61 8.02
C VAL A 6 34.79 3.73 8.47
N ILE A 7 35.24 4.99 8.44
CA ILE A 7 34.47 6.16 8.89
C ILE A 7 33.37 6.53 7.89
N SER A 8 33.53 6.19 6.60
CA SER A 8 32.57 6.57 5.55
C SER A 8 31.29 5.71 5.57
N ARG A 9 31.37 4.40 5.87
CA ARG A 9 30.18 3.53 5.91
C ARG A 9 29.19 3.89 7.01
N ARG A 10 29.66 4.38 8.17
CA ARG A 10 28.77 4.77 9.28
C ARG A 10 27.92 6.00 8.95
N ARG A 11 28.41 6.93 8.12
CA ARG A 11 27.68 8.14 7.72
C ARG A 11 26.61 7.89 6.65
N TYR A 12 26.82 6.93 5.74
CA TYR A 12 25.81 6.55 4.74
C TYR A 12 24.63 5.77 5.32
N VAL A 13 24.80 5.11 6.47
CA VAL A 13 23.71 4.38 7.14
C VAL A 13 22.83 5.32 7.97
N ALA A 14 23.38 6.43 8.49
CA ALA A 14 22.63 7.44 9.25
C ALA A 14 21.79 8.39 8.36
N ALA A 15 22.20 8.67 7.12
CA ALA A 15 21.43 9.54 6.22
C ALA A 15 20.17 8.89 5.61
N LYS A 16 19.94 7.59 5.88
CA LYS A 16 18.70 6.88 5.53
C LYS A 16 17.68 6.91 6.68
N GLU A 17 17.87 7.82 7.62
CA GLU A 17 16.91 8.13 8.67
C GLU A 17 15.84 9.08 8.13
N GLN A 18 14.60 8.56 8.04
CA GLN A 18 13.34 9.31 8.21
C GLN A 18 12.71 10.00 6.98
N GLN A 19 12.80 9.41 5.79
CA GLN A 19 11.76 9.71 4.80
C GLN A 19 10.47 8.97 5.19
N LEU A 20 9.39 9.74 5.41
CA LEU A 20 8.05 9.21 5.62
C LEU A 20 7.62 8.48 4.34
N LEU A 21 7.15 7.26 4.51
CA LEU A 21 6.61 6.45 3.44
C LEU A 21 5.34 7.09 2.91
N THR A 22 5.24 7.16 1.60
CA THR A 22 4.01 7.55 0.90
C THR A 22 3.13 6.32 0.69
N LEU A 23 1.88 6.53 0.25
CA LEU A 23 1.04 5.39 -0.13
C LEU A 23 1.67 4.56 -1.25
N GLY A 24 2.36 5.19 -2.20
CA GLY A 24 3.05 4.50 -3.29
C GLY A 24 4.16 3.55 -2.81
N ASP A 25 4.78 3.85 -1.67
CA ASP A 25 5.79 2.97 -1.07
C ASP A 25 5.14 1.78 -0.32
N ILE A 26 3.97 2.01 0.28
CA ILE A 26 3.28 1.06 1.15
C ILE A 26 2.40 0.08 0.35
N ALA A 27 1.61 0.61 -0.58
CA ALA A 27 0.61 -0.11 -1.38
C ALA A 27 0.56 0.48 -2.81
N PRO A 28 1.58 0.21 -3.65
CA PRO A 28 1.74 0.85 -4.96
C PRO A 28 0.56 0.62 -5.89
N SER A 29 -0.02 -0.58 -5.91
CA SER A 29 -1.16 -0.89 -6.78
C SER A 29 -2.38 -0.05 -6.39
N TRP A 30 -2.62 0.14 -5.09
CA TRP A 30 -3.69 1.00 -4.63
C TRP A 30 -3.41 2.48 -4.85
N ASP A 31 -2.17 2.96 -4.71
CA ASP A 31 -1.82 4.36 -5.03
C ASP A 31 -2.19 4.72 -6.48
N GLU A 32 -1.89 3.83 -7.43
CA GLU A 32 -2.28 4.02 -8.84
C GLU A 32 -3.80 3.96 -9.06
N ARG A 33 -4.50 3.06 -8.36
CA ARG A 33 -5.96 2.96 -8.44
C ARG A 33 -6.64 4.22 -7.91
N LEU A 34 -6.17 4.76 -6.80
CA LEU A 34 -6.80 5.93 -6.17
C LEU A 34 -6.63 7.21 -6.99
N LYS A 35 -5.53 7.35 -7.73
CA LYS A 35 -5.34 8.44 -8.71
C LYS A 35 -6.35 8.43 -9.86
N GLN A 36 -7.01 7.29 -10.10
CA GLN A 36 -8.00 7.13 -11.17
C GLN A 36 -9.44 7.30 -10.67
N LEU A 37 -9.65 7.68 -9.41
CA LEU A 37 -10.96 8.07 -8.91
C LEU A 37 -11.34 9.47 -9.45
N PRO A 38 -12.63 9.78 -9.65
CA PRO A 38 -13.80 8.93 -9.39
C PRO A 38 -14.02 7.87 -10.48
N VAL A 39 -14.50 6.68 -10.08
CA VAL A 39 -14.92 5.63 -11.02
C VAL A 39 -16.43 5.55 -11.05
N SER A 40 -17.03 5.37 -12.24
CA SER A 40 -18.47 5.24 -12.39
C SER A 40 -19.03 4.05 -11.59
N LYS A 41 -20.03 4.32 -10.74
CA LYS A 41 -20.68 3.31 -9.90
C LYS A 41 -21.24 2.20 -10.77
N TRP A 42 -21.13 0.95 -10.31
CA TRP A 42 -21.58 -0.26 -11.02
C TRP A 42 -20.87 -0.58 -12.33
N SER A 43 -19.87 0.20 -12.76
CA SER A 43 -18.96 -0.25 -13.81
C SER A 43 -18.23 -1.53 -13.37
N LEU A 44 -17.83 -2.36 -14.34
CA LEU A 44 -17.03 -3.56 -14.07
C LEU A 44 -15.77 -3.23 -13.24
N LYS A 45 -15.13 -2.09 -13.54
CA LYS A 45 -13.98 -1.58 -12.80
C LYS A 45 -14.35 -1.26 -11.35
N TRP A 46 -15.45 -0.54 -11.12
CA TRP A 46 -15.91 -0.21 -9.78
C TRP A 46 -16.22 -1.46 -8.95
N LEU A 47 -16.88 -2.45 -9.56
CA LEU A 47 -17.21 -3.73 -8.93
C LEU A 47 -15.95 -4.54 -8.59
N LYS A 48 -15.02 -4.69 -9.54
CA LYS A 48 -13.72 -5.36 -9.30
C LYS A 48 -13.01 -4.74 -8.10
N TRP A 49 -12.90 -3.41 -8.08
CA TRP A 49 -12.26 -2.70 -6.97
C TRP A 49 -13.01 -2.83 -5.66
N TYR A 50 -14.34 -2.84 -5.66
CA TYR A 50 -15.12 -3.06 -4.44
C TYR A 50 -14.83 -4.44 -3.83
N PHE A 51 -14.73 -5.49 -4.65
CA PHE A 51 -14.38 -6.84 -4.18
C PHE A 51 -12.94 -6.90 -3.67
N ASP A 52 -11.99 -6.27 -4.36
CA ASP A 52 -10.60 -6.19 -3.89
C ASP A 52 -10.49 -5.45 -2.56
N ILE A 53 -11.23 -4.33 -2.39
CA ILE A 53 -11.29 -3.57 -1.13
C ILE A 53 -11.89 -4.42 0.00
N ALA A 54 -12.90 -5.25 -0.30
CA ALA A 54 -13.57 -6.09 0.69
C ALA A 54 -12.75 -7.33 1.08
N SER A 55 -11.81 -7.76 0.23
CA SER A 55 -10.93 -8.88 0.51
C SER A 55 -9.87 -8.52 1.56
N ARG A 56 -9.62 -9.43 2.49
CA ARG A 56 -8.62 -9.21 3.55
C ARG A 56 -7.20 -9.21 3.01
N GLU A 57 -6.94 -9.89 1.90
CA GLU A 57 -5.60 -10.06 1.34
C GLU A 57 -5.28 -9.01 0.28
N THR A 58 -6.27 -8.61 -0.52
CA THR A 58 -6.04 -7.71 -1.67
C THR A 58 -6.40 -6.25 -1.41
N CYS A 59 -6.99 -5.92 -0.26
CA CYS A 59 -7.23 -4.52 0.11
C CYS A 59 -5.93 -3.76 0.42
N ILE A 60 -6.02 -2.44 0.62
CA ILE A 60 -4.85 -1.57 0.84
C ILE A 60 -3.95 -2.10 1.96
N VAL A 61 -4.52 -2.48 3.10
CA VAL A 61 -3.75 -3.02 4.23
C VAL A 61 -3.20 -4.41 3.91
N GLY A 62 -3.95 -5.23 3.17
CA GLY A 62 -3.49 -6.53 2.74
C GLY A 62 -2.26 -6.44 1.85
N GLU A 63 -2.30 -5.61 0.81
CA GLU A 63 -1.14 -5.28 -0.03
C GLU A 63 0.01 -4.70 0.82
N ALA A 64 -0.32 -3.76 1.71
CA ALA A 64 0.62 -3.19 2.65
C ALA A 64 1.20 -4.22 3.62
N PHE A 65 0.61 -5.41 3.78
CA PHE A 65 1.10 -6.56 4.53
C PHE A 65 1.72 -7.68 3.65
N GLY A 66 1.90 -7.44 2.35
CA GLY A 66 2.43 -8.44 1.40
C GLY A 66 1.35 -9.40 0.92
N GLN A 67 0.15 -8.89 0.66
CA GLN A 67 -1.06 -9.64 0.30
C GLN A 67 -1.50 -10.64 1.39
N SER A 68 -1.40 -10.21 2.65
CA SER A 68 -1.68 -11.06 3.82
C SER A 68 -2.81 -10.48 4.67
N SER A 69 -3.59 -11.37 5.30
CA SER A 69 -4.62 -11.01 6.27
C SER A 69 -4.11 -10.91 7.71
N ALA A 70 -2.81 -11.09 7.96
CA ALA A 70 -2.20 -11.11 9.30
C ALA A 70 -2.50 -9.84 10.13
N TYR A 71 -2.58 -8.67 9.48
CA TYR A 71 -2.91 -7.39 10.13
C TYR A 71 -4.23 -7.43 10.90
N TRP A 72 -5.16 -8.31 10.53
CA TRP A 72 -6.41 -8.44 11.25
C TRP A 72 -6.14 -8.77 12.71
N ASN A 73 -5.17 -9.64 13.01
CA ASN A 73 -4.87 -10.04 14.38
C ASN A 73 -3.84 -9.11 15.05
N GLU A 74 -3.01 -8.45 14.25
CA GLU A 74 -1.85 -7.70 14.75
C GLU A 74 -2.15 -6.20 15.02
N CYS A 75 -3.10 -5.58 14.32
CA CYS A 75 -3.35 -4.15 14.48
C CYS A 75 -4.85 -3.78 14.38
N ALA A 76 -5.39 -3.23 15.47
CA ALA A 76 -6.78 -2.81 15.57
C ALA A 76 -7.12 -1.60 14.69
N GLU A 77 -6.18 -0.67 14.49
CA GLU A 77 -6.35 0.52 13.64
C GLU A 77 -6.38 0.12 12.16
N CYS A 78 -5.45 -0.72 11.72
CA CYS A 78 -5.46 -1.36 10.40
C CYS A 78 -6.78 -2.12 10.15
N ARG A 79 -7.22 -2.92 11.12
CA ARG A 79 -8.52 -3.62 11.06
C ARG A 79 -9.70 -2.65 10.92
N THR A 80 -9.64 -1.52 11.62
CA THR A 80 -10.69 -0.50 11.60
C THR A 80 -10.74 0.21 10.25
N PHE A 81 -9.58 0.60 9.71
CA PHE A 81 -9.45 1.15 8.37
C PHE A 81 -10.04 0.19 7.31
N SER A 82 -9.66 -1.10 7.33
CA SER A 82 -10.18 -2.10 6.38
C SER A 82 -11.70 -2.31 6.47
N ARG A 83 -12.35 -1.89 7.56
CA ARG A 83 -13.81 -1.92 7.71
C ARG A 83 -14.48 -0.60 7.28
N GLN A 84 -13.80 0.53 7.44
CA GLN A 84 -14.33 1.87 7.11
C GLN A 84 -14.18 2.20 5.63
N PHE A 85 -13.00 1.94 5.06
CA PHE A 85 -12.68 2.27 3.67
C PHE A 85 -13.68 1.68 2.64
N PRO A 86 -14.10 0.40 2.73
CA PRO A 86 -15.12 -0.15 1.84
C PRO A 86 -16.48 0.58 1.92
N ARG A 87 -16.83 1.10 3.11
CA ARG A 87 -18.11 1.81 3.32
C ARG A 87 -18.08 3.17 2.62
N HIS A 88 -17.00 3.92 2.77
CA HIS A 88 -16.83 5.20 2.08
C HIS A 88 -16.74 5.01 0.56
N TYR A 89 -16.09 3.93 0.10
CA TYR A 89 -16.04 3.61 -1.33
C TYR A 89 -17.42 3.26 -1.89
N LYS A 90 -18.19 2.44 -1.17
CA LYS A 90 -19.58 2.10 -1.53
C LYS A 90 -20.49 3.33 -1.59
N ALA A 91 -20.26 4.29 -0.69
CA ALA A 91 -20.99 5.56 -0.62
C ALA A 91 -20.48 6.62 -1.62
N LEU A 92 -19.45 6.34 -2.41
CA LEU A 92 -18.78 7.30 -3.31
C LEU A 92 -18.29 8.57 -2.59
N SER A 93 -17.92 8.43 -1.32
CA SER A 93 -17.47 9.53 -0.48
C SER A 93 -15.97 9.79 -0.68
N TYR A 94 -15.58 10.38 -1.80
CA TYR A 94 -14.16 10.49 -2.20
C TYR A 94 -13.30 11.32 -1.23
N LYS A 95 -13.85 12.39 -0.64
CA LYS A 95 -13.15 13.16 0.40
C LYS A 95 -12.87 12.32 1.66
N GLU A 96 -13.78 11.41 1.98
CA GLU A 96 -13.64 10.49 3.11
C GLU A 96 -12.60 9.41 2.81
N LEU A 97 -12.54 8.92 1.57
CA LEU A 97 -11.49 7.99 1.13
C LEU A 97 -10.10 8.62 1.21
N GLU A 98 -9.95 9.87 0.77
CA GLU A 98 -8.68 10.59 0.88
C GLU A 98 -8.25 10.75 2.34
N ARG A 99 -9.19 11.11 3.22
CA ARG A 99 -8.93 11.23 4.66
C ARG A 99 -8.54 9.90 5.29
N ASP A 100 -9.22 8.81 4.91
CA ASP A 100 -8.88 7.47 5.38
C ASP A 100 -7.45 7.09 4.96
N VAL A 101 -7.07 7.36 3.72
CA VAL A 101 -5.71 7.11 3.20
C VAL A 101 -4.67 7.90 3.98
N GLN A 102 -4.89 9.19 4.20
CA GLN A 102 -3.96 10.02 4.97
C GLN A 102 -3.77 9.50 6.40
N ARG A 103 -4.87 9.10 7.05
CA ARG A 103 -4.83 8.47 8.39
C ARG A 103 -4.08 7.15 8.37
N PHE A 104 -4.34 6.31 7.37
CA PHE A 104 -3.64 5.04 7.20
C PHE A 104 -2.14 5.23 7.01
N VAL A 105 -1.71 6.13 6.11
CA VAL A 105 -0.30 6.42 5.86
C VAL A 105 0.38 6.98 7.11
N GLY A 106 -0.30 7.87 7.84
CA GLY A 106 0.20 8.40 9.12
C GLY A 106 0.41 7.29 10.15
N HIS A 107 -0.63 6.47 10.37
CA HIS A 107 -0.57 5.31 11.26
C HIS A 107 0.54 4.33 10.86
N TRP A 108 0.66 4.04 9.56
CA TRP A 108 1.66 3.10 9.04
C TRP A 108 3.08 3.56 9.34
N ASN A 109 3.36 4.84 9.08
CA ASN A 109 4.66 5.43 9.38
C ASN A 109 4.97 5.44 10.88
N GLU A 110 3.96 5.54 11.74
CA GLU A 110 4.12 5.51 13.20
C GLU A 110 4.35 4.09 13.75
N LYS A 111 3.56 3.11 13.31
CA LYS A 111 3.47 1.78 13.96
C LYS A 111 4.05 0.62 13.15
N HIS A 112 4.14 0.74 11.83
CA HIS A 112 4.45 -0.37 10.92
C HIS A 112 5.71 -0.16 10.07
N ARG A 113 6.47 0.90 10.34
CA ARG A 113 7.67 1.26 9.59
C ARG A 113 8.71 0.14 9.49
N ASP A 114 8.84 -0.68 10.51
CA ASP A 114 9.80 -1.80 10.55
C ASP A 114 9.32 -3.07 9.83
N VAL A 115 8.03 -3.18 9.53
CA VAL A 115 7.48 -4.27 8.72
C VAL A 115 8.13 -4.26 7.32
N GLU A 116 8.51 -3.09 6.82
CA GLU A 116 9.19 -2.93 5.52
C GLU A 116 10.67 -3.35 5.55
N ASN A 117 11.36 -3.20 6.69
CA ASN A 117 12.74 -3.66 6.84
C ASN A 117 12.84 -5.20 6.68
N ASN A 118 11.77 -5.93 7.02
CA ASN A 118 11.67 -7.37 6.80
C ASN A 118 11.26 -7.74 5.35
N ARG A 119 10.65 -6.80 4.60
CA ARG A 119 10.21 -7.01 3.21
C ARG A 119 11.26 -6.83 2.13
N ARG A 120 12.37 -6.13 2.40
CA ARG A 120 13.47 -6.07 1.41
C ARG A 120 14.03 -7.46 1.05
N CYS A 121 13.67 -8.50 1.81
CA CYS A 121 14.01 -9.90 1.53
C CYS A 121 12.98 -10.65 0.65
N LEU A 122 11.80 -10.08 0.34
CA LEU A 122 10.71 -10.74 -0.39
C LEU A 122 10.41 -10.10 -1.78
N ARG A 123 11.45 -9.56 -2.44
CA ARG A 123 11.41 -8.99 -3.82
C ARG A 123 11.09 -10.01 -4.94
N TRP A 124 10.34 -11.07 -4.68
CA TRP A 124 9.99 -12.08 -5.69
C TRP A 124 8.58 -11.93 -6.28
N PHE A 125 7.83 -10.91 -5.85
CA PHE A 125 6.43 -10.70 -6.27
C PHE A 125 6.20 -9.45 -7.14
N ASP A 126 7.21 -9.00 -7.90
CA ASP A 126 7.02 -8.03 -9.00
C ASP A 126 6.42 -8.67 -10.27
N SER A 127 6.29 -10.01 -10.30
CA SER A 127 5.88 -10.74 -11.51
C SER A 127 4.37 -10.82 -11.75
N PHE A 128 3.52 -10.59 -10.74
CA PHE A 128 2.07 -10.82 -10.86
C PHE A 128 1.23 -9.56 -11.15
N VAL A 129 1.77 -8.36 -10.88
CA VAL A 129 1.02 -7.09 -11.05
C VAL A 129 1.09 -6.55 -12.50
N ARG A 130 1.92 -7.14 -13.36
CA ARG A 130 1.99 -6.79 -14.81
C ARG A 130 0.76 -7.19 -15.64
N SER A 131 -0.25 -7.86 -15.06
CA SER A 131 -1.40 -8.37 -15.81
C SER A 131 -2.60 -7.42 -15.94
N ASP A 132 -2.50 -6.17 -15.48
CA ASP A 132 -3.55 -5.15 -15.75
C ASP A 132 -3.29 -4.36 -17.07
N GLY A 133 -2.35 -4.82 -17.90
CA GLY A 133 -2.04 -4.27 -19.23
C GLY A 133 -2.67 -5.05 -20.38
N TYR A 134 -3.82 -4.57 -20.86
CA TYR A 134 -4.33 -4.64 -22.24
C TYR A 134 -3.37 -5.24 -23.32
N ILE A 135 -3.73 -6.37 -23.93
CA ILE A 135 -3.47 -6.62 -25.36
C ILE A 135 -4.84 -6.62 -26.05
N ARG A 136 -5.14 -5.52 -26.73
CA ARG A 136 -6.15 -5.46 -27.79
C ARG A 136 -5.53 -6.05 -29.06
N THR A 137 -6.26 -7.01 -29.64
CA THR A 137 -6.41 -7.28 -31.08
C THR A 137 -5.15 -7.46 -31.93
N LEU A 138 -4.85 -8.72 -32.25
CA LEU A 138 -4.24 -9.08 -33.53
C LEU A 138 -5.26 -8.80 -34.64
N GLN A 139 -4.89 -7.91 -35.57
CA GLN A 139 -5.35 -7.96 -36.97
C GLN A 139 -4.20 -8.54 -37.80
#